data_AF-A0A3M1UKI5-F1
#
_entry.id   AF-A0A3M1UKI5-F1
#
_cell.length_a   1.000
_cell.length_b   1.000
_cell.length_c   1.000
_cell.angle_alpha   90.00
_cell.angle_beta   90.00
_cell.angle_gamma   90.00
#
_symmetry.space_group_name_H-M   'P 1'
#
loop_
_entity.id
_entity.type
_entity.pdbx_description
1 polymer ?
#
loop_
_entity_poly.entity_id
_entity_poly.type
_entity_poly.pdbx_seq_one_letter_code
_entity_poly.pdbx_strand_id
1 'polypeptide(L)'
;MRFALEKLKGAEKREFLARLAKGLGRGGQTVLARHLDVSRKTIRKGLYELESGIKCCDATGHRHRKGVEKRLPHLLDDIRSIIEQEGHSLQLTARDIRQRLISQKAYSEGELPTTQTIYNKARQLGYRFGP
;
A
#
# COMPACT_ATOMS: atom_id res chain seq x y z
N MET A 1 32.04 1.79 1.55
CA MET A 1 30.99 2.15 2.54
C MET A 1 29.66 2.50 1.87
N ARG A 2 29.64 3.38 0.86
CA ARG A 2 28.42 3.78 0.13
C ARG A 2 27.66 2.60 -0.51
N PHE A 3 28.36 1.69 -1.17
CA PHE A 3 27.78 0.47 -1.76
C PHE A 3 27.02 -0.44 -0.76
N ALA A 4 27.43 -0.45 0.51
CA ALA A 4 26.71 -1.22 1.52
C ALA A 4 25.34 -0.58 1.86
N LEU A 5 25.26 0.76 1.85
CA LEU A 5 24.01 1.49 2.13
C LEU A 5 22.96 1.36 1.03
N GLU A 6 23.37 1.03 -0.19
CA GLU A 6 22.45 0.77 -1.31
C GLU A 6 21.73 -0.56 -1.16
N LYS A 7 22.38 -1.54 -0.49
CA LYS A 7 21.81 -2.85 -0.21
C LYS A 7 20.88 -2.85 1.02
N LEU A 8 21.05 -1.89 1.93
CA LEU A 8 20.26 -1.79 3.16
C LEU A 8 19.00 -0.92 2.96
N LYS A 9 17.87 -1.36 3.53
CA LYS A 9 16.59 -0.64 3.43
C LYS A 9 16.01 -0.32 4.81
N GLY A 10 15.16 0.70 4.86
CA GLY A 10 14.33 1.04 6.04
C GLY A 10 15.12 1.11 7.35
N ALA A 11 14.72 0.27 8.31
CA ALA A 11 15.32 0.22 9.65
C ALA A 11 16.77 -0.27 9.65
N GLU A 12 17.14 -1.22 8.80
CA GLU A 12 18.51 -1.78 8.75
C GLU A 12 19.53 -0.73 8.33
N LYS A 13 19.16 0.11 7.34
CA LYS A 13 19.98 1.24 6.92
C LYS A 13 20.19 2.24 8.06
N ARG A 14 19.14 2.50 8.86
CA ARG A 14 19.21 3.43 10.00
C ARG A 14 20.07 2.88 11.12
N GLU A 15 19.94 1.59 11.44
CA GLU A 15 20.74 0.93 12.46
C GLU A 15 22.23 0.95 12.09
N PHE A 16 22.57 0.61 10.85
CA PHE A 16 23.95 0.66 10.37
C PHE A 16 24.55 2.07 10.48
N LEU A 17 23.81 3.09 10.01
CA LEU A 17 24.23 4.49 10.12
C LEU A 17 24.38 4.95 11.58
N ALA A 18 23.54 4.48 12.49
CA ALA A 18 23.60 4.82 13.90
C ALA A 18 24.82 4.23 14.60
N ARG A 19 25.13 2.95 14.33
CA ARG A 19 26.33 2.29 14.86
C ARG A 19 27.60 2.99 14.38
N LEU A 20 27.65 3.36 13.10
CA LEU A 20 28.76 4.15 12.56
C LEU A 20 28.86 5.54 13.21
N ALA A 21 27.73 6.23 13.37
CA ALA A 21 27.71 7.56 13.99
C ALA A 21 28.19 7.50 15.45
N LYS A 22 27.82 6.45 16.19
CA LYS A 22 28.25 6.22 17.58
C LYS A 22 29.74 5.92 17.66
N GLY A 23 30.27 5.10 16.74
CA GLY A 23 31.71 4.81 16.65
C GLY A 23 32.57 6.04 16.33
N LEU A 24 32.03 6.98 15.54
CA LEU A 24 32.70 8.25 15.22
C LEU A 24 32.60 9.31 16.34
N GLY A 25 31.76 9.09 17.35
CA GLY A 25 31.58 10.02 18.46
C GLY A 25 30.97 11.37 18.07
N ARG A 26 31.36 12.43 18.79
CA ARG A 26 30.78 13.77 18.62
C ARG A 26 31.02 14.29 17.21
N GLY A 27 29.94 14.69 16.52
CA GLY A 27 30.00 15.18 15.14
C GLY A 27 29.90 14.08 14.07
N GLY A 28 29.91 12.79 14.46
CA GLY A 28 29.79 11.66 13.53
C GLY A 28 28.56 11.74 12.62
N GLN A 29 27.43 12.25 13.12
CA GLN A 29 26.23 12.48 12.31
C GLN A 29 26.47 13.45 11.14
N THR A 30 27.19 14.54 11.38
CA THR A 30 27.48 15.57 10.36
C THR A 30 28.45 15.02 9.32
N VAL A 31 29.48 14.30 9.76
CA VAL A 31 30.47 13.66 8.88
C VAL A 31 29.79 12.64 7.97
N LEU A 32 28.99 11.73 8.53
CA LEU A 32 28.28 10.70 7.76
C LEU A 32 27.25 11.29 6.81
N ALA A 33 26.49 12.31 7.24
CA ALA A 33 25.49 12.95 6.40
C ALA A 33 26.13 13.55 5.13
N ARG A 34 27.28 14.22 5.27
CA ARG A 34 28.02 14.80 4.15
C ARG A 34 28.66 13.74 3.25
N HIS A 35 29.28 12.73 3.86
CA HIS A 35 30.06 11.76 3.10
C HIS A 35 29.21 10.68 2.40
N LEU A 36 28.07 10.32 2.99
CA LEU A 36 27.19 9.26 2.49
C LEU A 36 25.91 9.78 1.84
N ASP A 37 25.76 11.10 1.75
CA ASP A 37 24.58 11.79 1.20
C ASP A 37 23.26 11.28 1.82
N VAL A 38 23.24 11.22 3.16
CA VAL A 38 22.08 10.77 3.93
C VAL A 38 21.59 11.88 4.85
N SER A 39 20.27 11.97 5.03
CA SER A 39 19.71 13.00 5.90
C SER A 39 20.13 12.79 7.37
N ARG A 40 20.51 13.87 8.05
CA ARG A 40 20.78 13.84 9.50
C ARG A 40 19.58 13.33 10.30
N LYS A 41 18.35 13.56 9.81
CA LYS A 41 17.12 13.03 10.44
C LYS A 41 17.10 11.49 10.42
N THR A 42 17.56 10.86 9.34
CA THR A 42 17.67 9.40 9.22
C THR A 42 18.64 8.83 10.24
N ILE A 43 19.82 9.44 10.39
CA ILE A 43 20.84 9.02 11.37
C ILE A 43 20.34 9.22 12.80
N ARG A 44 19.76 10.39 13.10
CA ARG A 44 19.20 10.70 14.43
C ARG A 44 18.08 9.72 14.82
N LYS A 45 17.21 9.36 13.88
CA LYS A 45 16.17 8.34 14.09
C LYS A 45 16.81 6.98 14.40
N GLY A 46 17.83 6.58 13.65
CA GLY A 46 18.57 5.34 13.92
C GLY A 46 19.26 5.33 15.29
N LEU A 47 19.81 6.46 15.74
CA LEU A 47 20.43 6.56 17.07
C LEU A 47 19.39 6.39 18.18
N TYR A 48 18.23 7.04 18.05
CA TYR A 48 17.12 6.84 18.99
C TYR A 48 16.64 5.37 19.00
N GLU A 49 16.48 4.74 17.83
CA GLU A 49 16.14 3.31 17.71
C GLU A 49 17.19 2.42 18.39
N LEU A 50 18.47 2.73 18.21
CA LEU A 50 19.59 1.99 18.80
C LEU A 50 19.67 2.15 20.33
N GLU A 51 19.43 3.37 20.84
CA GLU A 51 19.47 3.67 22.28
C GLU A 51 18.26 3.14 23.03
N SER A 52 17.08 3.19 22.42
CA SER A 52 15.83 2.66 23.00
C SER A 52 15.67 1.15 22.85
N GLY A 53 16.48 0.50 22.00
CA GLY A 53 16.30 -0.91 21.63
C GLY A 53 15.07 -1.16 20.75
N ILE A 54 14.38 -0.11 20.30
CA ILE A 54 13.16 -0.22 19.50
C ILE A 54 13.50 -0.12 18.02
N LYS A 55 13.22 -1.19 17.26
CA LYS A 55 13.31 -1.17 15.80
C LYS A 55 12.01 -0.63 15.19
N CYS A 56 12.02 0.61 14.67
CA CYS A 56 10.84 1.15 14.00
C CYS A 56 10.70 0.55 12.59
N CYS A 57 9.83 -0.43 12.43
CA CYS A 57 9.46 -0.94 11.12
C CYS A 57 8.60 0.10 10.35
N ASP A 58 8.92 0.32 9.07
CA ASP A 58 8.11 1.22 8.25
C ASP A 58 6.75 0.55 7.96
N ALA A 59 5.67 1.10 8.51
CA ALA A 59 4.31 0.58 8.36
C ALA A 59 3.67 0.92 6.99
N THR A 60 4.43 0.80 5.89
CA THR A 60 3.95 1.15 4.54
C THR A 60 2.69 0.36 4.18
N GLY A 61 2.63 -0.94 4.52
CA GLY A 61 1.45 -1.79 4.32
C GLY A 61 0.19 -1.30 5.02
N HIS A 62 0.32 -0.65 6.18
CA HIS A 62 -0.83 -0.14 6.96
C HIS A 62 -1.35 1.22 6.49
N ARG A 63 -0.57 1.97 5.69
CA ARG A 63 -0.94 3.32 5.24
C ARG A 63 -1.93 3.33 4.08
N HIS A 64 -2.07 2.22 3.35
CA HIS A 64 -2.95 2.16 2.19
C HIS A 64 -4.42 2.21 2.61
N ARG A 65 -5.26 2.87 1.80
CA ARG A 65 -6.71 2.72 1.90
C ARG A 65 -7.05 1.24 1.81
N LYS A 66 -7.75 0.74 2.83
CA LYS A 66 -8.26 -0.62 2.86
C LYS A 66 -9.15 -0.83 1.63
N GLY A 67 -8.96 -1.95 0.93
CA GLY A 67 -9.80 -2.33 -0.20
C GLY A 67 -11.27 -2.37 0.19
N VAL A 68 -12.15 -2.10 -0.76
CA VAL A 68 -13.60 -2.13 -0.55
C VAL A 68 -14.06 -3.47 0.00
N GLU A 69 -13.37 -4.55 -0.31
CA GLU A 69 -13.63 -5.91 0.18
C GLU A 69 -13.58 -6.02 1.71
N LYS A 70 -12.84 -5.15 2.40
CA LYS A 70 -12.84 -5.14 3.87
C LYS A 70 -14.14 -4.57 4.46
N ARG A 71 -14.84 -3.72 3.72
CA ARG A 71 -16.14 -3.16 4.11
C ARG A 71 -17.30 -3.98 3.53
N LEU A 72 -17.11 -4.48 2.31
CA LEU A 72 -18.09 -5.25 1.54
C LEU A 72 -17.50 -6.62 1.17
N PRO A 73 -17.50 -7.59 2.10
CA PRO A 73 -16.84 -8.88 1.91
C PRO A 73 -17.44 -9.68 0.74
N HIS A 74 -18.74 -9.54 0.50
CA HIS A 74 -19.46 -10.28 -0.56
C HIS A 74 -19.46 -9.58 -1.93
N LEU A 75 -18.88 -8.37 -2.04
CA LEU A 75 -18.95 -7.57 -3.25
C LEU A 75 -18.36 -8.30 -4.48
N LEU A 76 -17.25 -9.02 -4.31
CA LEU A 76 -16.61 -9.73 -5.42
C LEU A 76 -17.46 -10.92 -5.91
N ASP A 77 -18.05 -11.65 -4.97
CA ASP A 77 -18.92 -12.79 -5.28
C ASP A 77 -20.22 -12.31 -5.94
N ASP A 78 -20.76 -11.17 -5.49
CA ASP A 78 -21.94 -10.57 -6.09
C ASP A 78 -21.67 -10.01 -7.50
N ILE A 79 -20.51 -9.38 -7.71
CA ILE A 79 -20.08 -8.95 -9.05
C ILE A 79 -19.97 -10.18 -9.97
N ARG A 80 -19.34 -11.26 -9.51
CA ARG A 80 -19.24 -12.52 -10.27
C ARG A 80 -20.61 -13.09 -10.59
N SER A 81 -21.49 -13.19 -9.60
CA SER A 81 -22.84 -13.72 -9.74
C SER A 81 -23.65 -12.95 -10.79
N ILE A 82 -23.55 -11.62 -10.81
CA ILE A 82 -24.21 -10.77 -11.81
C ILE A 82 -23.67 -11.04 -13.21
N ILE A 83 -22.35 -11.21 -13.36
CA ILE A 83 -21.69 -11.45 -14.66
C ILE A 83 -22.02 -12.85 -15.18
N GLU A 84 -22.04 -13.86 -14.31
CA GLU A 84 -22.34 -15.24 -14.68
C GLU A 84 -23.80 -15.41 -15.11
N GLN A 85 -24.74 -14.74 -14.43
CA GLN A 85 -26.15 -14.72 -14.82
C GLN A 85 -26.39 -14.13 -16.22
N GLU A 86 -25.56 -13.18 -16.64
CA GLU A 86 -25.64 -12.52 -17.94
C GLU A 86 -24.97 -13.31 -19.08
N GLY A 87 -24.24 -14.38 -18.78
CA GLY A 87 -23.64 -15.24 -19.79
C GLY A 87 -22.74 -14.48 -20.78
N HIS A 88 -21.63 -13.91 -20.33
CA HIS A 88 -20.60 -13.30 -21.21
C HIS A 88 -21.14 -12.31 -22.28
N SER A 89 -22.29 -11.67 -22.06
CA SER A 89 -22.78 -10.64 -22.97
C SER A 89 -21.77 -9.50 -23.01
N LEU A 90 -21.18 -9.28 -24.19
CA LEU A 90 -20.06 -8.35 -24.44
C LEU A 90 -20.40 -6.86 -24.20
N GLN A 91 -21.60 -6.55 -23.70
CA GLN A 91 -22.11 -5.20 -23.49
C GLN A 91 -22.22 -4.77 -22.02
N LEU A 92 -21.91 -5.65 -21.06
CA LEU A 92 -22.05 -5.29 -19.64
C LEU A 92 -21.07 -4.16 -19.28
N THR A 93 -21.57 -2.99 -18.89
CA THR A 93 -20.70 -1.92 -18.40
C THR A 93 -20.57 -1.97 -16.88
N ALA A 94 -19.52 -1.35 -16.33
CA ALA A 94 -19.38 -1.22 -14.89
C ALA A 94 -20.54 -0.42 -14.25
N ARG A 95 -21.21 0.46 -15.03
CA ARG A 95 -22.40 1.18 -14.60
C ARG A 95 -23.58 0.23 -14.43
N ASP A 96 -23.76 -0.71 -15.36
CA ASP A 96 -24.83 -1.70 -15.31
C ASP A 96 -24.62 -2.67 -14.13
N ILE A 97 -23.38 -3.10 -13.90
CA ILE A 97 -23.02 -3.90 -12.72
C ILE A 97 -23.39 -3.14 -11.44
N ARG A 98 -23.06 -1.84 -11.35
CA ARG A 98 -23.40 -1.01 -10.19
C ARG A 98 -24.90 -0.92 -9.96
N GLN A 99 -25.69 -0.72 -11.02
CA GLN A 99 -27.15 -0.64 -10.93
C GLN A 99 -27.77 -1.98 -10.51
N ARG A 100 -27.24 -3.09 -11.00
CA ARG A 100 -27.69 -4.44 -10.63
C ARG A 100 -27.33 -4.82 -9.21
N LEU A 101 -26.18 -4.39 -8.69
CA LEU A 101 -25.85 -4.53 -7.28
C LEU A 101 -26.91 -3.85 -6.39
N ILE A 102 -27.42 -2.69 -6.81
CA ILE A 102 -28.49 -1.99 -6.09
C ILE A 102 -29.81 -2.76 -6.22
N SER A 103 -30.23 -3.12 -7.43
CA SER A 103 -31.55 -3.70 -7.67
C SER A 103 -31.69 -5.17 -7.29
N GLN A 104 -30.66 -6.00 -7.47
CA GLN A 104 -30.71 -7.45 -7.25
C GLN A 104 -30.08 -7.88 -5.92
N LYS A 105 -29.12 -7.09 -5.39
CA LYS A 105 -28.35 -7.43 -4.18
C LYS A 105 -28.59 -6.44 -3.03
N ALA A 106 -29.54 -5.52 -3.19
CA ALA A 106 -30.01 -4.57 -2.17
C ALA A 106 -28.91 -3.67 -1.55
N TYR A 107 -27.83 -3.41 -2.28
CA TYR A 107 -26.81 -2.46 -1.83
C TYR A 107 -27.31 -1.01 -1.89
N SER A 108 -26.93 -0.18 -0.93
CA SER A 108 -27.22 1.26 -0.97
C SER A 108 -26.27 2.02 -1.90
N GLU A 109 -26.75 3.06 -2.59
CA GLU A 109 -25.92 3.88 -3.49
C GLU A 109 -24.69 4.49 -2.80
N GLY A 110 -24.85 4.89 -1.52
CA GLY A 110 -23.79 5.49 -0.72
C GLY A 110 -22.75 4.49 -0.20
N GLU A 111 -23.11 3.22 -0.16
CA GLU A 111 -22.23 2.15 0.32
C GLU A 111 -21.33 1.61 -0.80
N LEU A 112 -21.85 1.60 -2.03
CA LEU A 112 -21.15 1.10 -3.20
C LEU A 112 -19.99 2.00 -3.62
N PRO A 113 -18.83 1.41 -3.96
CA PRO A 113 -17.71 2.17 -4.47
C PRO A 113 -18.00 2.69 -5.87
N THR A 114 -17.22 3.68 -6.32
CA THR A 114 -17.40 4.30 -7.64
C THR A 114 -17.42 3.26 -8.78
N THR A 115 -18.06 3.61 -9.88
CA THR A 115 -18.11 2.77 -11.10
C THR A 115 -16.71 2.32 -11.54
N GLN A 116 -15.71 3.21 -11.46
CA GLN A 116 -14.32 2.87 -11.77
C GLN A 116 -13.74 1.81 -10.82
N THR A 117 -14.13 1.82 -9.56
CA THR A 117 -13.68 0.81 -8.60
C THR A 117 -14.32 -0.54 -8.93
N ILE A 118 -15.61 -0.57 -9.28
CA ILE A 118 -16.31 -1.78 -9.74
C ILE A 118 -15.64 -2.33 -11.00
N TYR A 119 -15.31 -1.47 -11.97
CA TYR A 119 -14.54 -1.84 -13.16
C TYR A 119 -13.20 -2.49 -12.80
N ASN A 120 -12.42 -1.86 -11.91
CA ASN A 120 -11.13 -2.39 -11.46
C ASN A 120 -11.29 -3.74 -10.74
N LYS A 121 -12.35 -3.94 -9.94
CA LYS A 121 -12.64 -5.21 -9.28
C LYS A 121 -13.05 -6.30 -10.26
N ALA A 122 -13.86 -5.96 -11.24
CA ALA A 122 -14.28 -6.91 -12.25
C ALA A 122 -13.10 -7.29 -13.17
N ARG A 123 -12.20 -6.35 -13.49
CA ARG A 123 -10.87 -6.62 -14.11
C ARG A 123 -10.00 -7.55 -13.26
N GLN A 124 -9.96 -7.35 -11.95
CA GLN A 124 -9.21 -8.20 -11.01
C GLN A 124 -9.75 -9.65 -11.01
N LEU A 125 -11.05 -9.84 -11.24
CA LEU A 125 -11.68 -11.15 -11.40
C LEU A 125 -11.43 -11.80 -12.77
N GLY A 126 -10.73 -11.12 -13.70
CA GLY A 126 -10.40 -11.63 -15.03
C GLY A 126 -11.36 -11.20 -16.14
N TYR A 127 -12.39 -10.42 -15.84
CA TYR A 127 -13.37 -9.98 -16.83
C TYR A 127 -12.89 -8.73 -17.59
N ARG A 128 -13.23 -8.66 -18.88
CA ARG A 128 -12.94 -7.50 -19.74
C ARG A 128 -14.26 -6.86 -20.15
N PHE A 129 -14.44 -5.60 -19.79
CA PHE A 129 -15.59 -4.79 -20.20
C PHE A 129 -15.12 -3.67 -21.12
N GLY A 130 -16.03 -3.24 -22.01
CA GLY A 130 -15.89 -1.99 -22.73
C GLY A 130 -15.84 -0.79 -21.76
N PRO A 131 -15.27 0.34 -22.19
CA PRO A 131 -15.26 1.59 -21.43
C PRO A 131 -16.68 2.08 -21.10
#